data_AF-A0A955TCQ9-F1
#
_entry.id   AF-A0A955TCQ9-F1
#
_cell.length_a   1.000
_cell.length_b   1.000
_cell.length_c   1.000
_cell.angle_alpha   90.00
_cell.angle_beta   90.00
_cell.angle_gamma   90.00
#
_symmetry.space_group_name_H-M   'P 1'
#
loop_
_entity.id
_entity.type
_entity.pdbx_description
1 polymer ?
#
loop_
_entity_poly.entity_id
_entity_poly.type
_entity_poly.pdbx_seq_one_letter_code
_entity_poly.pdbx_strand_id
1 'polypeptide(L)'
;KDLGAESIDFLDIIFRLEKSFQIKIPKDDFFPQSILANREYVENGKLKPAGLDALRGHYPYLDIDAIRGKMDSFDMQDLFTVSMIEGYVKKRLDA
;
A
#
# COMPACT_ATOMS: atom_id res chain seq x y z
N LYS A 1 0.82 -12.43 -7.10
CA LYS A 1 0.25 -11.09 -7.39
C LYS A 1 -1.25 -11.23 -7.37
N ASP A 2 -1.92 -10.53 -6.45
CA ASP A 2 -3.37 -10.65 -6.26
C ASP A 2 -4.13 -10.03 -7.45
N LEU A 3 -3.83 -8.78 -7.78
CA LEU A 3 -4.51 -8.04 -8.87
C LEU A 3 -3.95 -8.28 -10.28
N GLY A 4 -2.75 -8.83 -10.41
CA GLY A 4 -2.09 -9.01 -11.72
C GLY A 4 -1.86 -7.70 -12.50
N ALA A 5 -1.93 -6.56 -11.81
CA ALA A 5 -1.91 -5.20 -12.35
C ALA A 5 -0.49 -4.67 -12.57
N GLU A 6 -0.28 -3.89 -13.63
CA GLU A 6 0.92 -3.07 -13.83
C GLU A 6 0.81 -1.73 -13.09
N SER A 7 1.92 -1.02 -12.92
CA SER A 7 1.99 0.25 -12.17
C SER A 7 0.96 1.31 -12.63
N ILE A 8 0.58 1.29 -13.92
CA ILE A 8 -0.43 2.20 -14.48
C ILE A 8 -1.86 1.79 -14.13
N ASP A 9 -2.13 0.50 -13.99
CA ASP A 9 -3.46 -0.02 -13.67
C ASP A 9 -3.88 0.40 -12.26
N PHE A 10 -2.94 0.50 -11.32
CA PHE A 10 -3.21 1.02 -9.98
C PHE A 10 -3.69 2.47 -10.00
N LEU A 11 -3.16 3.31 -10.90
CA LEU A 11 -3.63 4.68 -11.05
C LEU A 11 -5.07 4.71 -11.59
N ASP A 12 -5.41 3.82 -12.53
CA ASP A 12 -6.78 3.70 -13.03
C ASP A 12 -7.74 3.16 -11.95
N ILE A 13 -7.29 2.19 -11.14
CA ILE A 13 -8.07 1.68 -10.00
C ILE A 13 -8.36 2.80 -9.00
N ILE A 14 -7.35 3.57 -8.57
CA ILE A 14 -7.54 4.70 -7.65
C ILE A 14 -8.54 5.69 -8.25
N PHE A 15 -8.36 6.07 -9.51
CA PHE A 15 -9.24 7.02 -10.19
C PHE A 15 -10.69 6.53 -10.27
N ARG A 16 -10.90 5.23 -10.58
CA ARG A 16 -12.22 4.62 -10.59
C ARG A 16 -12.86 4.58 -9.20
N LEU A 17 -12.09 4.28 -8.16
CA LEU A 17 -12.59 4.29 -6.78
C LEU A 17 -12.99 5.71 -6.36
N GLU A 18 -12.15 6.72 -6.62
CA GLU A 18 -12.48 8.12 -6.36
C GLU A 18 -13.78 8.53 -7.06
N LYS A 19 -13.94 8.17 -8.34
CA LYS A 19 -15.12 8.53 -9.13
C LYS A 19 -16.39 7.79 -8.66
N SER A 20 -16.30 6.49 -8.39
CA SER A 20 -17.45 5.66 -8.00
C SER A 20 -17.96 5.99 -6.60
N PHE A 21 -17.05 6.24 -5.66
CA PHE A 21 -17.39 6.50 -4.26
C PHE A 21 -17.39 7.99 -3.89
N GLN A 22 -17.08 8.87 -4.85
CA GLN A 22 -16.97 10.32 -4.65
C GLN A 22 -16.02 10.72 -3.52
N ILE A 23 -14.96 9.93 -3.33
CA ILE A 23 -13.93 10.14 -2.31
C ILE A 23 -12.65 10.69 -2.94
N LYS A 24 -11.79 11.28 -2.10
CA LYS A 24 -10.42 11.64 -2.48
C LYS A 24 -9.42 10.70 -1.84
N ILE A 25 -8.58 10.12 -2.70
CA ILE A 25 -7.56 9.14 -2.34
C ILE A 25 -6.18 9.72 -2.69
N PRO A 26 -5.40 10.15 -1.68
CA PRO A 26 -4.01 10.55 -1.91
C PRO A 26 -3.21 9.39 -2.51
N LYS A 27 -2.34 9.68 -3.49
CA LYS A 27 -1.46 8.64 -4.05
C LYS A 27 -0.54 8.04 -2.99
N ASP A 28 -0.12 8.82 -1.99
CA ASP A 28 0.71 8.33 -0.88
C ASP A 28 -0.03 7.29 -0.03
N ASP A 29 -1.37 7.32 0.04
CA ASP A 29 -2.17 6.32 0.77
C ASP A 29 -2.15 4.94 0.09
N PHE A 30 -1.75 4.90 -1.17
CA PHE A 30 -1.60 3.66 -1.91
C PHE A 30 -0.10 3.36 -2.00
N PHE A 31 0.69 4.34 -2.40
CA PHE A 31 2.14 4.21 -2.58
C PHE A 31 2.88 5.00 -1.50
N PRO A 32 3.29 4.38 -0.37
CA PRO A 32 4.11 5.00 0.67
C PRO A 32 5.52 5.42 0.22
N GLN A 33 5.63 6.29 -0.79
CA GLN A 33 6.88 6.81 -1.32
C GLN A 33 7.70 7.46 -0.21
N SER A 34 7.03 8.17 0.70
CA SER A 34 7.66 8.82 1.86
C SER A 34 8.35 7.82 2.80
N ILE A 35 7.74 6.66 3.05
CA ILE A 35 8.31 5.61 3.89
C ILE A 35 9.44 4.89 3.13
N LEU A 36 9.22 4.58 1.85
CA LEU A 36 10.19 3.85 1.05
C LEU A 36 11.44 4.64 0.69
N ALA A 37 11.32 5.97 0.57
CA ALA A 37 12.45 6.85 0.31
C ALA A 37 13.28 7.13 1.57
N ASN A 38 12.76 6.81 2.76
CA ASN A 38 13.46 7.05 4.01
C ASN A 38 14.48 5.93 4.30
N ARG A 39 15.76 6.30 4.44
CA ARG A 39 16.87 5.38 4.78
C ARG A 39 16.75 4.75 6.17
N GLU A 40 15.95 5.35 7.05
CA GLU A 40 15.60 4.80 8.36
C GLU A 40 14.67 3.59 8.24
N TYR A 41 13.88 3.52 7.17
CA TYR A 41 12.90 2.47 6.93
C TYR A 41 13.33 1.49 5.84
N VAL A 42 14.17 1.91 4.90
CA VAL A 42 14.69 1.09 3.79
C VAL A 42 16.20 1.17 3.69
N GLU A 43 16.88 0.03 3.56
CA GLU A 43 18.33 -0.05 3.32
C GLU A 43 18.64 -1.13 2.31
N ASN A 44 19.48 -0.80 1.33
CA ASN A 44 19.81 -1.66 0.19
C ASN A 44 18.56 -2.21 -0.54
N GLY A 45 17.51 -1.39 -0.65
CA GLY A 45 16.24 -1.79 -1.26
C GLY A 45 15.39 -2.73 -0.42
N LYS A 46 15.78 -2.98 0.85
CA LYS A 46 15.06 -3.87 1.78
C LYS A 46 14.42 -3.08 2.90
N LEU A 47 13.21 -3.48 3.27
CA LEU A 47 12.46 -2.86 4.35
C LEU A 47 13.03 -3.31 5.72
N LYS A 48 13.38 -2.35 6.56
CA LYS A 48 13.83 -2.58 7.95
C LYS A 48 12.64 -2.89 8.86
N PRO A 49 12.87 -3.49 10.05
CA PRO A 49 11.83 -3.65 11.07
C PRO A 49 11.11 -2.33 11.41
N ALA A 50 11.85 -1.22 11.48
CA ALA A 50 11.27 0.11 11.70
C ALA A 50 10.32 0.54 10.56
N GLY A 51 10.65 0.20 9.31
CA GLY A 51 9.78 0.46 8.16
C GLY A 51 8.52 -0.40 8.18
N LEU A 52 8.61 -1.65 8.64
CA LEU A 52 7.44 -2.52 8.80
C LEU A 52 6.48 -1.97 9.86
N ASP A 53 7.01 -1.45 10.95
CA ASP A 53 6.19 -0.86 12.01
C ASP A 53 5.54 0.46 11.55
N ALA A 54 6.29 1.29 10.81
CA ALA A 54 5.75 2.48 10.16
C ALA A 54 4.62 2.13 9.15
N LEU A 55 4.82 1.10 8.32
CA LEU A 55 3.77 0.62 7.40
C LEU A 55 2.54 0.11 8.15
N ARG A 56 2.71 -0.62 9.26
CA ARG A 56 1.59 -1.09 10.09
C ARG A 56 0.78 0.08 10.64
N GLY A 57 1.45 1.14 11.09
CA GLY A 57 0.78 2.33 11.61
C GLY A 57 0.00 3.11 10.55
N HIS A 58 0.59 3.28 9.36
CA HIS A 58 -0.03 4.04 8.26
C HIS A 58 -1.10 3.24 7.51
N TYR A 59 -0.95 1.92 7.42
CA TYR A 59 -1.81 1.04 6.64
C TYR A 59 -2.28 -0.17 7.47
N PRO A 60 -3.26 0.03 8.37
CA PRO A 60 -3.75 -1.03 9.23
C PRO A 60 -4.46 -2.18 8.48
N TYR A 61 -4.77 -2.01 7.19
CA TYR A 61 -5.36 -3.04 6.33
C TYR A 61 -4.32 -3.82 5.52
N LEU A 62 -3.03 -3.45 5.60
CA LEU A 62 -1.99 -4.24 4.96
C LEU A 62 -1.73 -5.50 5.79
N ASP A 63 -1.67 -6.63 5.10
CA ASP A 63 -1.19 -7.87 5.67
C ASP A 63 0.35 -7.82 5.77
N ILE A 64 0.83 -7.19 6.85
CA ILE A 64 2.26 -7.03 7.11
C ILE A 64 2.95 -8.39 7.31
N ASP A 65 2.23 -9.41 7.79
CA ASP A 65 2.78 -10.75 7.96
C ASP A 65 3.06 -11.42 6.61
N ALA A 66 2.27 -11.13 5.57
CA ALA A 66 2.56 -11.54 4.19
C ALA A 66 3.84 -10.90 3.61
N ILE A 67 4.28 -9.77 4.17
CA ILE A 67 5.51 -9.04 3.76
C ILE A 67 6.72 -9.50 4.59
N ARG A 68 6.50 -10.00 5.81
CA ARG A 68 7.53 -10.29 6.83
C ARG A 68 8.60 -11.32 6.41
N GLY A 69 8.48 -11.95 5.24
CA GLY A 69 9.48 -12.85 4.65
C GLY A 69 9.97 -12.45 3.25
N LYS A 70 9.49 -11.33 2.70
CA LYS A 70 9.83 -10.85 1.34
C LYS A 70 10.81 -9.68 1.34
N MET A 71 11.56 -9.47 2.44
CA MET A 71 12.43 -8.31 2.66
C MET A 71 13.40 -8.01 1.51
N ASP A 72 13.77 -9.01 0.70
CA ASP A 72 14.69 -8.88 -0.43
C ASP A 72 14.03 -8.50 -1.78
N SER A 73 12.74 -8.81 -1.96
CA SER A 73 12.06 -8.78 -3.27
C SER A 73 10.61 -8.34 -3.15
N PHE A 74 10.30 -7.53 -2.16
CA PHE A 74 8.96 -7.05 -1.93
C PHE A 74 8.61 -6.00 -3.00
N ASP A 75 7.71 -6.37 -3.91
CA ASP A 75 7.15 -5.47 -4.93
C ASP A 75 5.97 -4.71 -4.31
N MET A 76 5.91 -3.40 -4.49
CA MET A 76 4.79 -2.57 -4.00
C MET A 76 3.43 -3.10 -4.47
N GLN A 77 3.40 -3.72 -5.64
CA GLN A 77 2.22 -4.37 -6.19
C GLN A 77 1.68 -5.52 -5.34
N ASP A 78 2.51 -6.14 -4.49
CA ASP A 78 2.08 -7.20 -3.58
C ASP A 78 1.32 -6.66 -2.35
N LEU A 79 1.39 -5.35 -2.05
CA LEU A 79 0.60 -4.72 -0.98
C LEU A 79 -0.83 -4.42 -1.38
N PHE A 80 -1.01 -4.19 -2.68
CA PHE A 80 -2.31 -3.89 -3.24
C PHE A 80 -3.06 -5.18 -3.48
N THR A 81 -3.61 -5.70 -2.39
CA THR A 81 -4.59 -6.78 -2.44
C THR A 81 -5.98 -6.22 -2.54
N VAL A 82 -6.92 -7.02 -3.04
CA VAL A 82 -8.34 -6.64 -3.07
C VAL A 82 -8.83 -6.30 -1.66
N SER A 83 -8.41 -7.09 -0.66
CA SER A 83 -8.76 -6.88 0.75
C SER A 83 -8.24 -5.57 1.32
N MET A 84 -7.04 -5.13 0.94
CA MET A 84 -6.50 -3.82 1.36
C MET A 84 -7.36 -2.69 0.82
N ILE A 85 -7.71 -2.76 -0.47
CA ILE A 85 -8.53 -1.74 -1.14
C ILE A 85 -9.93 -1.68 -0.52
N GLU A 86 -10.56 -2.83 -0.30
CA GLU A 86 -11.86 -2.92 0.35
C GLU A 86 -11.84 -2.28 1.75
N GLY A 87 -10.87 -2.66 2.58
CA GLY A 87 -10.72 -2.14 3.94
C GLY A 87 -10.49 -0.63 3.97
N TYR A 88 -9.66 -0.12 3.05
CA TYR A 88 -9.40 1.32 2.91
C TYR A 88 -10.67 2.08 2.51
N VAL A 89 -11.36 1.65 1.45
CA VAL A 89 -12.57 2.31 0.95
C VAL A 89 -13.66 2.31 2.01
N LYS A 90 -13.88 1.18 2.68
CA LYS A 90 -14.89 1.07 3.75
C LYS A 90 -14.66 2.09 4.85
N LYS A 91 -13.44 2.15 5.41
CA LYS A 91 -13.15 3.14 6.46
C LYS A 91 -13.30 4.57 5.98
N ARG A 92 -12.98 4.85 4.71
CA ARG A 92 -13.12 6.20 4.14
C ARG A 92 -14.58 6.62 3.97
N LEU A 93 -15.48 5.67 3.76
CA LEU A 93 -16.92 5.90 3.69
C LEU A 93 -17.57 6.00 5.08
N ASP A 94 -17.00 5.34 6.09
CA ASP A 94 -17.44 5.40 7.49
C ASP A 94 -16.91 6.65 8.25
N ALA A 95 -15.99 7.42 7.65
CA ALA A 95 -15.33 8.60 8.26
C ALA A 95 -15.96 9.92 7.80
#